data_AF-F2NDE2-F1
#
_entry.id   AF-F2NDE2-F1
#
_cell.length_a   1.000
_cell.length_b   1.000
_cell.length_c   1.000
_cell.angle_alpha   90.00
_cell.angle_beta   90.00
_cell.angle_gamma   90.00
#
_symmetry.space_group_name_H-M   'P 1'
#
loop_
_entity.id
_entity.type
_entity.pdbx_description
1 polymer ?
#
loop_
_entity_poly.entity_id
_entity_poly.type
_entity_poly.pdbx_seq_one_letter_code
_entity_poly.pdbx_strand_id
1 'polypeptide(L)'
;MGCYLPLKSESALTNPFSLIPFPSSLLTFGEGMRFLTAAAAAWGVARGLAVLVVDAANRFDPYQLVREGRKRGLLPDQVLTRVQVSRVFTCHQLVQLVWEGLPAELAKVDRALVILLGPCSLFYDEQTPLAERRRLFRTMMGGLVQVKQRAALWFLQANLPPQVANQHFGRLLARLADQVVRAGAGEGDGRRVCLVRAAAG
;
A
#
# COMPACT_ATOMS: atom_id res chain seq x y z
N MET A 1 15.60 5.80 21.61
CA MET A 1 14.65 5.58 22.71
C MET A 1 13.25 5.50 22.08
N GLY A 2 12.80 4.29 21.72
CA GLY A 2 11.54 4.09 21.01
C GLY A 2 10.38 4.14 21.97
N CYS A 3 9.42 5.05 21.75
CA CYS A 3 8.21 5.11 22.55
C CYS A 3 7.27 3.98 22.09
N TYR A 4 7.33 2.84 22.78
CA TYR A 4 6.29 1.82 22.69
C TYR A 4 5.06 2.34 23.43
N LEU A 5 4.04 2.77 22.70
CA LEU A 5 2.72 2.97 23.28
C LEU A 5 2.09 1.58 23.44
N PRO A 6 1.83 1.10 24.67
CA PRO A 6 1.11 -0.15 24.86
C PRO A 6 -0.30 0.03 24.31
N LEU A 7 -0.68 -0.79 23.33
CA LEU A 7 -2.07 -0.91 22.88
C LEU A 7 -2.88 -1.55 24.01
N LYS A 8 -3.31 -0.74 24.98
CA LYS A 8 -4.31 -1.14 25.97
C LYS A 8 -5.68 -1.19 25.30
N SER A 9 -6.02 -2.33 24.71
CA SER A 9 -7.29 -3.04 24.89
C SER A 9 -7.43 -4.15 23.85
N GLU A 10 -7.61 -5.37 24.33
CA GLU A 10 -7.84 -6.58 23.53
C GLU A 10 -9.18 -6.59 22.76
N SER A 11 -9.94 -5.50 22.79
CA SER A 11 -11.27 -5.40 22.19
C SER A 11 -11.40 -4.41 21.02
N ALA A 12 -10.36 -3.62 20.69
CA ALA A 12 -10.49 -2.51 19.73
C ALA A 12 -9.95 -2.75 18.30
N LEU A 13 -9.26 -3.87 18.03
CA LEU A 13 -8.54 -4.07 16.75
C LEU A 13 -9.01 -5.28 15.92
N THR A 14 -10.30 -5.60 15.91
CA THR A 14 -10.85 -6.53 14.91
C THR A 14 -10.99 -5.89 13.52
N ASN A 15 -10.89 -4.56 13.42
CA ASN A 15 -10.92 -3.82 12.17
C ASN A 15 -9.88 -2.69 12.18
N PRO A 16 -8.67 -2.87 11.59
CA PRO A 16 -7.68 -1.79 11.51
C PRO A 16 -8.19 -0.55 10.75
N PHE A 17 -9.36 -0.63 10.11
CA PHE A 17 -10.01 0.42 9.33
C PHE A 17 -11.10 1.19 10.09
N SER A 18 -11.44 0.83 11.33
CA SER A 18 -12.43 1.59 12.12
C SER A 18 -11.86 2.87 12.74
N LEU A 19 -10.53 2.96 12.88
CA LEU A 19 -9.82 4.09 13.50
C LEU A 19 -9.29 5.12 12.49
N ILE A 20 -9.52 4.91 11.19
CA ILE A 20 -8.97 5.78 10.15
C ILE A 20 -10.13 6.28 9.25
N PRO A 21 -10.65 7.51 9.44
CA PRO A 21 -11.36 8.17 8.35
C PRO A 21 -10.35 8.23 7.21
N PHE A 22 -10.69 7.75 6.00
CA PHE A 22 -9.72 7.66 4.92
C PHE A 22 -8.90 8.96 4.82
N PRO A 23 -7.60 8.94 5.16
CA PRO A 23 -6.73 10.01 4.78
C PRO A 23 -6.60 9.95 3.27
N SER A 24 -6.23 11.06 2.64
CA SER A 24 -5.85 11.01 1.23
C SER A 24 -4.70 10.00 0.98
N SER A 25 -3.88 9.68 1.99
CA SER A 25 -2.77 8.73 1.88
C SER A 25 -2.27 8.11 3.19
N LEU A 26 -1.97 6.81 3.18
CA LEU A 26 -1.35 6.03 4.27
C LEU A 26 -0.10 5.31 3.75
N LEU A 27 0.98 5.31 4.53
CA LEU A 27 2.16 4.47 4.30
C LEU A 27 2.34 3.50 5.46
N THR A 28 2.43 2.21 5.15
CA THR A 28 2.76 1.17 6.12
C THR A 28 4.10 0.52 5.78
N PHE A 29 5.02 0.57 6.73
CA PHE A 29 6.29 -0.16 6.66
C PHE A 29 6.20 -1.48 7.42
N GLY A 30 6.71 -2.57 6.85
CA GLY A 30 6.96 -3.80 7.59
C GLY A 30 6.36 -5.05 6.97
N GLU A 31 5.87 -5.94 7.83
CA GLU A 31 5.44 -7.29 7.45
C GLU A 31 3.93 -7.36 7.16
N GLY A 32 3.47 -8.53 6.72
CA GLY A 32 2.03 -8.78 6.54
C GLY A 32 1.40 -8.14 5.30
N MET A 33 2.21 -7.71 4.31
CA MET A 33 1.73 -7.04 3.08
C MET A 33 0.59 -7.78 2.39
N ARG A 34 0.65 -9.12 2.27
CA ARG A 34 -0.41 -9.96 1.69
C ARG A 34 -1.74 -9.78 2.41
N PHE A 35 -1.71 -9.92 3.74
CA PHE A 35 -2.89 -9.79 4.58
C PHE A 35 -3.45 -8.37 4.56
N LEU A 36 -2.59 -7.36 4.73
CA LEU A 36 -3.00 -5.95 4.74
C LEU A 36 -3.64 -5.57 3.40
N THR A 37 -3.05 -5.95 2.27
CA THR A 37 -3.61 -5.72 0.94
C THR A 37 -4.98 -6.35 0.79
N ALA A 38 -5.11 -7.64 1.14
CA ALA A 38 -6.36 -8.37 1.05
C ALA A 38 -7.47 -7.74 1.91
N ALA A 39 -7.14 -7.39 3.15
CA ALA A 39 -8.08 -6.78 4.09
C ALA A 39 -8.52 -5.39 3.62
N ALA A 40 -7.59 -4.59 3.09
CA ALA A 40 -7.84 -3.27 2.51
C ALA A 40 -8.76 -3.33 1.30
N ALA A 41 -8.42 -4.19 0.33
CA ALA A 41 -9.15 -4.35 -0.91
C ALA A 41 -10.56 -4.86 -0.64
N ALA A 42 -10.71 -5.90 0.20
CA ALA A 42 -12.03 -6.41 0.58
C ALA A 42 -12.87 -5.35 1.32
N TRP A 43 -12.25 -4.55 2.19
CA TRP A 43 -12.92 -3.45 2.87
C TRP A 43 -13.37 -2.35 1.88
N GLY A 44 -12.56 -2.05 0.85
CA GLY A 44 -12.89 -1.06 -0.17
C GLY A 44 -14.04 -1.52 -1.05
N VAL A 45 -14.01 -2.78 -1.49
CA VAL A 45 -15.10 -3.41 -2.25
C VAL A 45 -16.41 -3.40 -1.46
N ALA A 46 -16.38 -3.74 -0.16
CA ALA A 46 -17.56 -3.71 0.70
C ALA A 46 -18.18 -2.32 0.86
N ARG A 47 -17.42 -1.25 0.58
CA ARG A 47 -17.87 0.15 0.59
C ARG A 47 -18.20 0.70 -0.80
N GLY A 48 -18.19 -0.15 -1.83
CA GLY A 48 -18.49 0.26 -3.20
C GLY A 48 -17.40 1.11 -3.85
N LEU A 49 -16.16 1.04 -3.36
CA LEU A 49 -15.03 1.73 -4.00
C LEU A 49 -14.50 0.91 -5.16
N ALA A 50 -14.02 1.59 -6.21
CA ALA A 50 -13.11 0.98 -7.16
C ALA A 50 -11.78 0.69 -6.45
N VAL A 51 -11.26 -0.54 -6.56
CA VAL A 51 -9.99 -0.91 -5.92
C VAL A 51 -8.96 -1.21 -6.99
N LEU A 52 -7.89 -0.42 -7.01
CA LEU A 52 -6.76 -0.55 -7.93
C LEU A 52 -5.54 -1.00 -7.14
N VAL A 53 -5.00 -2.19 -7.42
CA VAL A 53 -3.79 -2.70 -6.80
C VAL A 53 -2.65 -2.63 -7.79
N VAL A 54 -1.59 -1.93 -7.43
CA VAL A 54 -0.33 -1.93 -8.17
C VAL A 54 0.68 -2.77 -7.39
N ASP A 55 1.09 -3.89 -7.97
CA ASP A 55 1.98 -4.85 -7.33
C ASP A 55 3.39 -4.77 -7.93
N ALA A 56 4.24 -3.93 -7.32
CA ALA A 56 5.66 -3.80 -7.64
C ALA A 56 6.57 -4.68 -6.77
N ALA A 57 5.98 -5.45 -5.85
CA ALA A 57 6.69 -6.35 -4.94
C ALA A 57 6.42 -7.84 -5.22
N ASN A 58 5.55 -8.15 -6.19
CA ASN A 58 5.03 -9.49 -6.45
C ASN A 58 4.45 -10.15 -5.18
N ARG A 59 3.60 -9.42 -4.45
CA ARG A 59 3.02 -9.85 -3.17
C ARG A 59 1.49 -9.90 -3.16
N PHE A 60 0.80 -9.55 -4.24
CA PHE A 60 -0.65 -9.68 -4.29
C PHE A 60 -1.06 -11.17 -4.24
N ASP A 61 -2.06 -11.49 -3.42
CA ASP A 61 -2.52 -12.85 -3.17
C ASP A 61 -4.07 -12.93 -3.31
N PRO A 62 -4.58 -13.45 -4.43
CA PRO A 62 -6.02 -13.51 -4.70
C PRO A 62 -6.76 -14.45 -3.75
N TYR A 63 -6.11 -15.49 -3.23
CA TYR A 63 -6.73 -16.41 -2.27
C TYR A 63 -6.95 -15.72 -0.93
N GLN A 64 -5.96 -14.94 -0.49
CA GLN A 64 -6.11 -14.10 0.71
C GLN A 64 -7.20 -13.05 0.53
N LEU A 65 -7.27 -12.42 -0.65
CA LEU A 65 -8.32 -11.47 -0.98
C LEU A 65 -9.73 -12.08 -0.86
N VAL A 66 -9.96 -13.26 -1.45
CA VAL A 66 -11.25 -13.96 -1.36
C VAL A 66 -11.58 -14.32 0.10
N ARG A 67 -10.60 -14.78 0.88
CA ARG A 67 -10.80 -15.08 2.31
C ARG A 67 -11.22 -13.84 3.10
N GLU A 68 -10.58 -12.70 2.87
CA GLU A 68 -10.93 -11.44 3.54
C GLU A 68 -12.28 -10.86 3.07
N GLY A 69 -12.64 -11.10 1.81
CA GLY A 69 -13.95 -10.78 1.25
C GLY A 69 -15.08 -11.59 1.90
N ARG A 70 -14.91 -12.91 2.05
CA ARG A 70 -15.90 -13.78 2.71
C ARG A 70 -16.21 -13.35 4.14
N LYS A 71 -15.19 -12.93 4.90
CA LYS A 71 -15.37 -12.38 6.26
C LYS A 71 -16.24 -11.12 6.30
N ARG A 72 -16.42 -10.45 5.16
CA ARG A 72 -17.23 -9.23 4.98
C ARG A 72 -18.55 -9.51 4.24
N GLY A 73 -18.93 -10.77 4.08
CA GLY A 73 -20.15 -11.17 3.38
C GLY A 73 -20.09 -11.02 1.86
N LEU A 74 -18.91 -10.81 1.27
CA LEU A 74 -18.74 -10.70 -0.18
C LEU A 74 -18.58 -12.08 -0.83
N LEU A 75 -19.20 -12.26 -1.98
CA LEU A 75 -18.98 -13.43 -2.82
C LEU A 75 -17.63 -13.35 -3.51
N PRO A 76 -16.93 -14.48 -3.77
CA PRO A 76 -15.63 -14.49 -4.44
C PRO A 76 -15.61 -13.68 -5.75
N ASP A 77 -16.62 -13.87 -6.60
CA ASP A 77 -16.71 -13.22 -7.90
C ASP A 77 -16.88 -11.70 -7.77
N GLN A 78 -17.62 -11.24 -6.76
CA GLN A 78 -17.77 -9.80 -6.49
C GLN A 78 -16.43 -9.15 -6.14
N VAL A 79 -15.59 -9.86 -5.38
CA VAL A 79 -14.29 -9.34 -4.95
C VAL A 79 -13.30 -9.36 -6.12
N LEU A 80 -13.23 -10.47 -6.84
CA LEU A 80 -12.27 -10.64 -7.94
C LEU A 80 -12.58 -9.74 -9.14
N THR A 81 -13.84 -9.41 -9.40
CA THR A 81 -14.21 -8.50 -10.50
C THR A 81 -14.04 -7.02 -10.16
N ARG A 82 -14.09 -6.64 -8.87
CA ARG A 82 -14.01 -5.24 -8.42
C ARG A 82 -12.60 -4.79 -8.02
N VAL A 83 -11.64 -5.72 -7.95
CA VAL A 83 -10.24 -5.43 -7.67
C VAL A 83 -9.43 -5.59 -8.95
N GLN A 84 -9.00 -4.46 -9.53
CA GLN A 84 -8.08 -4.47 -10.67
C GLN A 84 -6.64 -4.59 -10.15
N VAL A 85 -5.84 -5.44 -10.78
CA VAL A 85 -4.44 -5.68 -10.36
C VAL A 85 -3.51 -5.46 -11.54
N SER A 86 -2.55 -4.56 -11.36
CA SER A 86 -1.46 -4.32 -12.31
C SER A 86 -0.14 -4.75 -11.68
N ARG A 87 0.48 -5.80 -12.22
CA ARG A 87 1.83 -6.22 -11.82
C ARG A 87 2.86 -5.50 -12.67
N VAL A 88 3.86 -4.94 -12.02
CA VAL A 88 4.97 -4.24 -12.70
C VAL A 88 6.29 -4.86 -12.24
N PHE A 89 7.22 -4.99 -13.18
CA PHE A 89 8.49 -5.68 -12.97
C PHE A 89 9.71 -4.76 -13.15
N THR A 90 9.50 -3.54 -13.64
CA THR A 90 10.57 -2.54 -13.79
C THR A 90 10.14 -1.16 -13.27
N CYS A 91 11.12 -0.34 -12.87
CA CYS A 91 10.83 1.02 -12.41
C CYS A 91 10.23 1.90 -13.53
N HIS A 92 10.57 1.67 -14.80
CA HIS A 92 9.95 2.32 -15.95
C HIS A 92 8.46 1.99 -16.09
N GLN A 93 8.10 0.71 -15.99
CA GLN A 93 6.70 0.27 -16.02
C GLN A 93 5.89 0.87 -14.87
N LEU A 94 6.47 0.92 -13.66
CA LEU A 94 5.83 1.54 -12.51
C LEU A 94 5.59 3.03 -12.74
N VAL A 95 6.58 3.77 -13.27
CA VAL A 95 6.43 5.20 -13.59
C VAL A 95 5.34 5.41 -14.63
N GLN A 96 5.33 4.63 -15.71
CA GLN A 96 4.32 4.74 -16.76
C GLN A 96 2.91 4.45 -16.22
N LEU A 97 2.76 3.39 -15.42
CA LEU A 97 1.48 3.04 -14.80
C LEU A 97 0.98 4.15 -13.88
N VAL A 98 1.87 4.79 -13.11
CA VAL A 98 1.50 5.90 -12.23
C VAL A 98 1.09 7.16 -13.00
N TRP A 99 1.72 7.44 -14.13
CA TRP A 99 1.46 8.66 -14.92
C TRP A 99 0.31 8.54 -15.92
N GLU A 100 0.12 7.36 -16.50
CA GLU A 100 -0.83 7.16 -17.60
C GLU A 100 -1.95 6.22 -17.16
N GLY A 101 -1.59 5.03 -16.65
CA GLY A 101 -2.57 3.99 -16.34
C GLY A 101 -3.50 4.34 -15.18
N LEU A 102 -2.97 4.75 -14.03
CA LEU A 102 -3.77 5.12 -12.87
C LEU A 102 -4.70 6.30 -13.19
N PRO A 103 -4.24 7.43 -13.77
CA PRO A 103 -5.15 8.51 -14.15
C PRO A 103 -6.25 8.08 -15.13
N ALA A 104 -5.94 7.22 -16.10
CA ALA A 104 -6.94 6.72 -17.05
C ALA A 104 -8.03 5.88 -16.38
N GLU A 105 -7.68 5.02 -15.42
CA GLU A 105 -8.66 4.25 -14.65
C GLU A 105 -9.45 5.14 -13.68
N LEU A 106 -8.77 6.08 -13.01
CA LEU A 106 -9.40 7.00 -12.07
C LEU A 106 -10.36 7.98 -12.75
N ALA A 107 -10.20 8.26 -14.04
CA ALA A 107 -11.15 9.09 -14.79
C ALA A 107 -12.52 8.40 -15.01
N LYS A 108 -12.60 7.08 -14.85
CA LYS A 108 -13.81 6.27 -15.11
C LYS A 108 -14.66 6.05 -13.86
N VAL A 109 -14.19 6.48 -12.68
CA VAL A 109 -14.77 6.13 -11.38
C VAL A 109 -14.84 7.35 -10.47
N ASP A 110 -15.88 7.42 -9.64
CA ASP A 110 -16.06 8.55 -8.72
C ASP A 110 -15.18 8.46 -7.47
N ARG A 111 -15.00 7.23 -6.95
CA ARG A 111 -14.28 6.98 -5.70
C ARG A 111 -13.43 5.72 -5.83
N ALA A 112 -12.14 5.86 -5.55
CA ALA A 112 -11.19 4.77 -5.64
C ALA A 112 -10.26 4.67 -4.43
N LEU A 113 -9.84 3.44 -4.16
CA LEU A 113 -8.73 3.09 -3.29
C LEU A 113 -7.61 2.51 -4.17
N VAL A 114 -6.45 3.17 -4.17
CA VAL A 114 -5.25 2.66 -4.83
C VAL A 114 -4.31 2.08 -3.77
N ILE A 115 -3.94 0.82 -3.92
CA ILE A 115 -3.01 0.12 -3.04
C ILE A 115 -1.74 -0.18 -3.82
N LEU A 116 -0.61 0.39 -3.40
CA LEU A 116 0.68 0.25 -4.07
C LEU A 116 1.63 -0.58 -3.20
N LEU A 117 1.97 -1.77 -3.68
CA LEU A 117 2.83 -2.74 -3.01
C LEU A 117 4.28 -2.56 -3.46
N GLY A 118 5.18 -2.29 -2.52
CA GLY A 118 6.59 -2.07 -2.78
C GLY A 118 6.90 -0.88 -3.70
N PRO A 119 6.36 0.33 -3.46
CA PRO A 119 6.61 1.51 -4.30
C PRO A 119 8.09 1.83 -4.51
N CYS A 120 8.97 1.44 -3.57
CA CYS A 120 10.40 1.64 -3.71
C CYS A 120 11.15 0.39 -4.21
N SER A 121 10.52 -0.78 -4.22
CA SER A 121 11.18 -2.08 -4.45
C SER A 121 11.91 -2.14 -5.79
N LEU A 122 11.28 -1.66 -6.86
CA LEU A 122 11.86 -1.68 -8.22
C LEU A 122 12.94 -0.63 -8.45
N PHE A 123 13.11 0.32 -7.53
CA PHE A 123 14.17 1.34 -7.60
C PHE A 123 15.46 0.88 -6.89
N TYR A 124 15.43 -0.26 -6.22
CA TYR A 124 16.65 -0.86 -5.66
C TYR A 124 17.39 -1.73 -6.67
N ASP A 125 16.80 -2.02 -7.82
CA ASP A 125 17.44 -2.76 -8.90
C ASP A 125 18.70 -2.02 -9.40
N GLU A 126 19.84 -2.69 -9.33
CA GLU A 126 21.14 -2.14 -9.73
C GLU A 126 21.38 -2.20 -11.24
N GLN A 127 20.54 -2.90 -12.00
CA GLN A 127 20.63 -2.96 -13.47
C GLN A 127 20.37 -1.59 -14.13
N THR A 128 19.62 -0.71 -13.45
CA THR A 128 19.38 0.66 -13.93
C THR A 128 20.38 1.64 -13.30
N PRO A 129 21.04 2.52 -14.09
CA PRO A 129 21.95 3.53 -13.56
C PRO A 129 21.32 4.41 -12.47
N LEU A 130 22.10 4.74 -11.43
CA LEU A 130 21.60 5.48 -10.27
C LEU A 130 20.96 6.83 -10.61
N ALA A 131 21.55 7.57 -11.55
CA ALA A 131 21.03 8.86 -12.00
C ALA A 131 19.63 8.71 -12.64
N GLU A 132 19.45 7.66 -13.45
CA GLU A 132 18.19 7.34 -14.08
C GLU A 132 17.14 6.91 -13.04
N ARG A 133 17.52 6.04 -12.09
CA ARG A 133 16.63 5.65 -10.98
C ARG A 133 16.12 6.84 -10.18
N ARG A 134 17.00 7.80 -9.85
CA ARG A 134 16.62 9.03 -9.13
C ARG A 134 15.66 9.88 -9.95
N ARG A 135 15.92 10.04 -11.26
CA ARG A 135 15.03 10.77 -12.18
C ARG A 135 13.65 10.12 -12.21
N LEU A 136 13.59 8.81 -12.45
CA LEU A 136 12.35 8.03 -12.51
C LEU A 136 11.58 8.07 -11.18
N PHE A 137 12.27 7.94 -10.04
CA PHE A 137 11.63 8.02 -8.73
C PHE A 137 10.99 9.39 -8.50
N ARG A 138 11.69 10.48 -8.83
CA ARG A 138 11.13 11.84 -8.76
C ARG A 138 9.92 12.00 -9.67
N THR A 139 9.99 11.46 -10.89
CA THR A 139 8.85 11.43 -11.82
C THR A 139 7.67 10.68 -11.22
N MET A 140 7.87 9.47 -10.67
CA MET A 140 6.82 8.71 -10.00
C MET A 140 6.17 9.50 -8.85
N MET A 141 6.97 10.15 -8.00
CA MET A 141 6.47 10.96 -6.89
C MET A 141 5.54 12.09 -7.38
N GLY A 142 5.88 12.74 -8.50
CA GLY A 142 5.01 13.76 -9.12
C GLY A 142 3.66 13.19 -9.58
N GLY A 143 3.65 12.01 -10.20
CA GLY A 143 2.41 11.34 -10.58
C GLY A 143 1.58 10.88 -9.37
N LEU A 144 2.22 10.37 -8.31
CA LEU A 144 1.53 9.98 -7.07
C LEU A 144 0.87 11.18 -6.37
N VAL A 145 1.45 12.38 -6.45
CA VAL A 145 0.79 13.61 -5.96
C VAL A 145 -0.51 13.87 -6.72
N GLN A 146 -0.54 13.68 -8.04
CA GLN A 146 -1.76 13.85 -8.83
C GLN A 146 -2.79 12.76 -8.50
N VAL A 147 -2.37 11.51 -8.36
CA VAL A 147 -3.23 10.40 -7.98
C VAL A 147 -3.88 10.64 -6.60
N LYS A 148 -3.11 11.15 -5.63
CA LYS A 148 -3.58 11.47 -4.26
C LYS A 148 -4.74 12.48 -4.26
N GLN A 149 -4.84 13.34 -5.27
CA GLN A 149 -5.93 14.31 -5.38
C GLN A 149 -7.26 13.67 -5.82
N ARG A 150 -7.23 12.47 -6.41
CA ARG A 150 -8.42 11.81 -6.97
C ARG A 150 -8.80 10.51 -6.25
N ALA A 151 -7.89 9.93 -5.49
CA ALA A 151 -8.10 8.65 -4.82
C ALA A 151 -7.41 8.59 -3.45
N ALA A 152 -7.94 7.75 -2.57
CA ALA A 152 -7.21 7.37 -1.37
C ALA A 152 -6.03 6.47 -1.76
N LEU A 153 -4.83 6.79 -1.26
CA LEU A 153 -3.62 6.03 -1.50
C LEU A 153 -3.21 5.20 -0.28
N TRP A 154 -2.85 3.95 -0.49
CA TRP A 154 -2.17 3.16 0.51
C TRP A 154 -0.90 2.53 -0.04
N PHE A 155 0.23 2.99 0.48
CA PHE A 155 1.54 2.43 0.23
C PHE A 155 1.85 1.32 1.24
N LEU A 156 2.15 0.13 0.75
CA LEU A 156 2.65 -0.98 1.57
C LEU A 156 4.11 -1.24 1.18
N GLN A 157 5.04 -0.90 2.06
CA GLN A 157 6.47 -1.03 1.81
C GLN A 157 7.06 -2.03 2.81
N ALA A 158 7.81 -3.02 2.32
CA ALA A 158 8.56 -3.90 3.22
C ALA A 158 9.62 -3.10 3.98
N ASN A 159 10.05 -3.60 5.15
CA ASN A 159 11.19 -3.02 5.87
C ASN A 159 12.39 -2.95 4.92
N LEU A 160 12.97 -1.76 4.76
CA LEU A 160 14.19 -1.62 3.99
C LEU A 160 15.34 -2.28 4.77
N PRO A 161 16.17 -3.11 4.12
CA PRO A 161 17.43 -3.51 4.71
C PRO A 161 18.29 -2.25 4.98
N PRO A 162 19.00 -2.18 6.11
CA PRO A 162 19.73 -0.97 6.52
C PRO A 162 20.87 -0.56 5.56
N GLN A 163 21.28 -1.45 4.65
CA GLN A 163 22.46 -1.29 3.79
C GLN A 163 22.14 -1.04 2.31
N VAL A 164 20.87 -0.92 1.92
CA VAL A 164 20.52 -0.74 0.49
C VAL A 164 20.82 0.70 0.04
N ALA A 165 21.54 0.83 -1.08
CA ALA A 165 21.65 2.09 -1.79
C ALA A 165 20.23 2.67 -2.05
N ASN A 166 20.06 3.97 -1.86
CA ASN A 166 18.76 4.66 -2.01
C ASN A 166 17.70 4.44 -0.91
N GLN A 167 18.10 4.06 0.30
CA GLN A 167 17.20 4.07 1.48
C GLN A 167 16.41 5.38 1.69
N HIS A 168 16.87 6.50 1.13
CA HIS A 168 16.17 7.78 1.18
C HIS A 168 14.86 7.80 0.39
N PHE A 169 14.65 6.91 -0.59
CA PHE A 169 13.38 6.83 -1.33
C PHE A 169 12.20 6.51 -0.42
N GLY A 170 12.38 5.62 0.56
CA GLY A 170 11.36 5.36 1.57
C GLY A 170 11.02 6.61 2.41
N ARG A 171 12.02 7.43 2.75
CA ARG A 171 11.81 8.70 3.45
C ARG A 171 11.09 9.74 2.58
N LEU A 172 11.42 9.81 1.30
CA LEU A 172 10.73 10.70 0.36
C LEU A 172 9.28 10.30 0.16
N LEU A 173 9.00 9.00 0.05
CA LEU A 173 7.65 8.47 -0.02
C LEU A 173 6.84 8.79 1.25
N ALA A 174 7.46 8.70 2.42
CA ALA A 174 6.82 9.05 3.70
C ALA A 174 6.31 10.50 3.74
N ARG A 175 6.96 11.43 3.02
CA ARG A 175 6.49 12.83 2.93
C ARG A 175 5.20 13.00 2.14
N LEU A 176 4.86 12.05 1.28
CA LEU A 176 3.60 12.06 0.55
C LEU A 176 2.45 11.52 1.40
N ALA A 177 2.74 10.66 2.38
CA ALA A 177 1.74 10.03 3.22
C ALA A 177 1.29 10.95 4.36
N ASP A 178 -0.02 11.07 4.56
CA ASP A 178 -0.57 11.85 5.68
C ASP A 178 -0.36 11.12 7.01
N GLN A 179 -0.29 9.78 6.95
CA GLN A 179 0.01 8.93 8.09
C GLN A 179 1.05 7.88 7.72
N VAL A 180 1.97 7.64 8.65
CA VAL A 180 2.98 6.59 8.55
C VAL A 180 2.80 5.63 9.71
N VAL A 181 2.76 4.35 9.40
CA VAL A 181 2.51 3.26 10.35
C VAL A 181 3.55 2.17 10.15
N ARG A 182 3.93 1.48 11.22
CA ARG A 182 4.73 0.26 11.18
C ARG A 182 3.85 -0.95 11.45
N ALA A 183 3.98 -1.96 10.61
CA ALA A 183 3.36 -3.26 10.73
C ALA A 183 4.39 -4.27 11.24
N GLY A 184 4.11 -4.88 12.40
CA GLY A 184 4.85 -6.01 12.92
C GLY A 184 3.99 -7.27 12.96
N ALA A 185 4.63 -8.44 13.03
CA ALA A 185 3.96 -9.67 13.40
C ALA A 185 3.34 -9.48 14.81
N GLY A 186 2.02 -9.68 14.92
CA GLY A 186 1.37 -9.73 16.22
C GLY A 186 1.58 -11.09 16.88
N GLU A 187 1.61 -11.12 18.21
CA GLU A 187 1.67 -12.38 18.96
C GLU A 187 0.44 -13.26 18.64
N GLY A 188 0.68 -14.48 18.15
CA GLY A 188 -0.34 -15.43 17.67
C GLY A 188 0.02 -16.07 16.32
N ASP A 189 -0.89 -16.90 15.77
CA ASP A 189 -0.78 -17.77 14.57
C ASP A 189 -0.48 -17.05 13.22
N GLY A 190 0.39 -16.03 13.18
CA GLY A 190 0.81 -15.30 11.98
C GLY A 190 -0.30 -14.49 11.27
N ARG A 191 -1.53 -14.50 11.80
CA ARG A 191 -2.73 -13.87 11.21
C ARG A 191 -3.07 -12.49 11.80
N ARG A 192 -2.30 -12.05 12.81
CA ARG A 192 -2.48 -10.75 13.46
C ARG A 192 -1.32 -9.86 13.05
N VAL A 193 -1.63 -8.68 12.52
CA VAL A 193 -0.65 -7.63 12.23
C VAL A 193 -0.90 -6.50 13.22
N CYS A 194 0.13 -6.15 13.98
CA CYS A 194 0.07 -5.01 14.89
C CYS A 194 0.50 -3.76 14.13
N LEU A 195 -0.36 -2.74 14.13
CA LEU A 195 -0.10 -1.45 13.51
C LEU A 195 0.25 -0.42 14.59
N VAL A 196 1.43 0.18 14.48
CA VAL A 196 1.91 1.22 15.39
C VAL A 196 2.17 2.49 14.61
N ARG A 197 1.57 3.62 15.01
CA ARG A 197 1.83 4.91 14.36
C ARG A 197 3.31 5.28 14.52
N ALA A 198 3.97 5.61 13.42
CA ALA A 198 5.35 6.08 13.46
C ALA A 198 5.36 7.51 14.03
N ALA A 199 6.26 7.81 14.97
CA ALA A 199 6.47 9.17 15.44
C ALA A 199 6.90 10.06 14.26
N ALA A 200 6.30 11.25 14.15
CA ALA A 200 6.75 12.26 13.20
C ALA A 200 8.17 12.68 13.60
N GLY A 201 9.14 12.42 12.73
CA GLY A 201 10.55 12.78 12.89
C GLY A 201 11.05 13.50 11.67
#